data_AF-M1SX00-F1
#
_entry.id   AF-M1SX00-F1
#
_cell.length_a   1.000
_cell.length_b   1.000
_cell.length_c   1.000
_cell.angle_alpha   90.00
_cell.angle_beta   90.00
_cell.angle_gamma   90.00
#
_symmetry.space_group_name_H-M   'P 1'
#
loop_
_entity.id
_entity.type
_entity.pdbx_description
1 polymer ?
#
loop_
_entity_poly.entity_id
_entity_poly.type
_entity_poly.pdbx_seq_one_letter_code
_entity_poly.pdbx_strand_id
1 'polypeptide(L)'
;MASSTSDIPEGREKLKRSGSLGSSDTAYVRADKIDLTSLDIQLEKQLTKTWGKANLKAQGPKEDWEIDLAKLEIRYVIAQGTYGTVYRGTYDGQDVAVKLLDWGEDGFATEAETAALRTSFKQEVAVWHKLSHPNVTKFVGASMGTTDLKIPTNNSNAGARTNLPARACCVVVEYLAGGTLKQYLIKNSRRKLAYKVVVQLALDLARGLSYLHSRKIVHRDVKTENMLLDTQRNLKIADFGVARVEAQNPKDMTGATGTLGYMAPEVLDGKPYNRKCDVYSFGICLWEIYCCDMPYPDLSFADVSSAVVHQNLRPDVPRCCPSAFANIMRKCWDANPDKRPDMDEVVQLLEALDTSKGGGMIPDGQSSGCLCFTKARGP
;
A
#
# COMPACT_ATOMS: atom_id res chain seq x y z
N MET A 1 -9.02 -4.64 63.90
CA MET A 1 -10.21 -5.32 64.45
C MET A 1 -11.43 -4.77 63.73
N ALA A 2 -12.34 -5.67 63.34
CA ALA A 2 -13.59 -5.46 62.60
C ALA A 2 -14.54 -4.47 63.33
N SER A 3 -15.65 -3.96 62.78
CA SER A 3 -16.61 -4.46 61.78
C SER A 3 -17.61 -3.34 61.43
N SER A 4 -18.25 -3.41 60.25
CA SER A 4 -19.72 -3.33 60.00
C SER A 4 -20.55 -2.19 60.65
N THR A 5 -21.54 -1.52 60.04
CA THR A 5 -22.51 -1.84 58.95
C THR A 5 -23.44 -0.62 58.79
N SER A 6 -24.03 -0.46 57.59
CA SER A 6 -25.41 0.03 57.28
C SER A 6 -25.79 1.48 57.70
N ASP A 7 -26.65 2.29 57.06
CA ASP A 7 -27.82 2.10 56.20
C ASP A 7 -28.06 3.38 55.33
N ILE A 8 -28.80 3.21 54.23
CA ILE A 8 -29.46 4.22 53.35
C ILE A 8 -30.96 4.22 53.80
N PRO A 9 -31.82 5.28 53.75
CA PRO A 9 -32.20 6.01 52.53
C PRO A 9 -32.84 7.42 52.69
N GLU A 10 -33.50 7.88 51.60
CA GLU A 10 -34.36 9.07 51.38
C GLU A 10 -33.68 10.21 50.61
N GLY A 11 -34.27 10.87 49.60
CA GLY A 11 -35.66 10.88 49.14
C GLY A 11 -36.08 12.31 48.77
N ARG A 12 -35.93 12.66 47.48
CA ARG A 12 -36.67 13.66 46.66
C ARG A 12 -36.87 15.13 47.11
N GLU A 13 -36.44 16.00 46.17
CA GLU A 13 -37.18 17.12 45.53
C GLU A 13 -37.23 18.55 46.13
N LYS A 14 -36.66 19.49 45.33
CA LYS A 14 -37.29 20.66 44.66
C LYS A 14 -36.90 22.11 45.07
N LEU A 15 -36.52 22.87 44.01
CA LEU A 15 -36.65 24.33 43.75
C LEU A 15 -35.87 25.28 44.71
N LYS A 16 -35.22 26.38 44.31
CA LYS A 16 -35.49 27.39 43.26
C LYS A 16 -34.29 28.37 43.12
N ARG A 17 -34.25 29.08 41.98
CA ARG A 17 -33.33 30.14 41.50
C ARG A 17 -32.89 31.23 42.50
N SER A 18 -31.65 31.71 42.35
CA SER A 18 -31.32 33.15 42.17
C SER A 18 -29.93 33.29 41.51
N GLY A 19 -29.75 34.32 40.68
CA GLY A 19 -28.58 34.49 39.80
C GLY A 19 -27.55 35.49 40.32
N SER A 20 -26.39 35.51 39.64
CA SER A 20 -25.55 36.70 39.47
C SER A 20 -24.61 36.49 38.29
N LEU A 21 -24.52 37.50 37.42
CA LEU A 21 -23.60 37.57 36.29
C LEU A 21 -22.21 38.07 36.76
N GLY A 22 -21.18 37.56 36.09
CA GLY A 22 -20.01 38.38 35.73
C GLY A 22 -18.65 37.85 36.18
N SER A 23 -18.01 37.03 35.35
CA SER A 23 -16.61 37.25 34.95
C SER A 23 -16.31 36.41 33.70
N SER A 24 -15.57 37.00 32.78
CA SER A 24 -15.22 36.46 31.47
C SER A 24 -14.43 35.16 31.56
N ASP A 25 -14.96 34.09 30.98
CA ASP A 25 -14.20 32.86 30.71
C ASP A 25 -14.30 32.54 29.22
N THR A 26 -13.19 32.72 28.52
CA THR A 26 -12.93 32.13 27.20
C THR A 26 -12.81 30.62 27.38
N ALA A 27 -13.94 29.93 27.40
CA ALA A 27 -13.99 28.49 27.51
C ALA A 27 -13.73 27.85 26.14
N TYR A 28 -12.55 27.25 26.00
CA TYR A 28 -12.28 26.21 25.02
C TYR A 28 -13.32 25.09 25.18
N VAL A 29 -14.10 24.85 24.14
CA VAL A 29 -14.99 23.68 24.06
C VAL A 29 -14.12 22.46 23.77
N ARG A 30 -14.12 21.48 24.69
CA ARG A 30 -13.50 20.17 24.45
C ARG A 30 -14.23 19.48 23.28
N ALA A 31 -13.43 18.89 22.38
CA ALA A 31 -13.88 18.25 21.14
C ALA A 31 -14.61 16.91 21.34
N ASP A 32 -14.94 16.53 22.58
CA ASP A 32 -15.64 15.30 22.94
C ASP A 32 -17.17 15.46 23.06
N LYS A 33 -17.73 16.65 22.73
CA LYS A 33 -19.17 16.94 22.82
C LYS A 33 -19.81 17.59 21.59
N ILE A 34 -19.26 17.38 20.40
CA ILE A 34 -19.99 17.67 19.15
C ILE A 34 -20.58 16.35 18.65
N ASP A 35 -21.87 16.16 18.93
CA ASP A 35 -22.64 15.03 18.44
C ASP A 35 -23.00 15.24 16.96
N LEU A 36 -22.13 14.74 16.08
CA LEU A 36 -22.26 14.79 14.62
C LEU A 36 -23.40 13.91 14.09
N THR A 37 -24.05 13.09 14.92
CA THR A 37 -25.17 12.24 14.47
C THR A 37 -26.44 13.03 14.16
N SER A 38 -26.55 14.28 14.61
CA SER A 38 -27.77 15.10 14.43
C SER A 38 -27.81 15.90 13.12
N LEU A 39 -26.69 16.08 12.42
CA LEU A 39 -26.67 16.78 11.12
C LEU A 39 -27.01 15.85 9.94
N ASP A 40 -26.64 14.57 10.05
CA ASP A 40 -26.81 13.58 8.99
C ASP A 40 -28.28 13.15 8.81
N ILE A 41 -29.04 13.04 9.91
CA ILE A 41 -30.47 12.66 9.87
C ILE A 41 -31.33 13.71 9.16
N GLN A 42 -30.92 14.98 9.21
CA GLN A 42 -31.67 16.10 8.62
C GLN A 42 -31.39 16.24 7.11
N LEU A 43 -30.20 15.84 6.65
CA LEU A 43 -29.87 15.68 5.23
C LEU A 43 -30.58 14.46 4.63
N GLU A 44 -30.63 13.34 5.35
CA GLU A 44 -31.30 12.10 4.91
C GLU A 44 -32.81 12.26 4.73
N LYS A 45 -33.51 13.01 5.62
CA LYS A 45 -34.95 13.30 5.47
C LYS A 45 -35.30 14.17 4.26
N GLN A 46 -34.36 14.99 3.79
CA GLN A 46 -34.53 15.79 2.57
C GLN A 46 -34.26 14.96 1.31
N LEU A 47 -33.31 14.01 1.37
CA LEU A 47 -32.96 13.11 0.26
C LEU A 47 -33.96 11.96 0.08
N THR A 48 -34.56 11.42 1.15
CA THR A 48 -35.59 10.37 1.05
C THR A 48 -36.92 10.89 0.49
N LYS A 49 -37.24 12.18 0.66
CA LYS A 49 -38.46 12.78 0.10
C LYS A 49 -38.41 12.99 -1.41
N THR A 50 -37.23 12.95 -2.03
CA THR A 50 -37.04 13.17 -3.47
C THR A 50 -36.87 11.88 -4.28
N TRP A 51 -36.60 10.73 -3.65
CA TRP A 51 -36.41 9.45 -4.36
C TRP A 51 -37.57 8.44 -4.30
N GLY A 52 -38.71 8.82 -3.75
CA GLY A 52 -39.94 8.01 -3.81
C GLY A 52 -40.60 8.04 -5.18
N LYS A 53 -40.00 7.36 -6.18
CA LYS A 53 -40.59 6.75 -7.42
C LYS A 53 -39.63 6.82 -8.61
N ALA A 54 -38.75 5.83 -8.77
CA ALA A 54 -38.28 5.36 -10.08
C ALA A 54 -37.57 4.00 -9.93
N ASN A 55 -38.33 2.93 -10.14
CA ASN A 55 -37.78 1.64 -10.52
C ASN A 55 -37.58 1.71 -12.04
N LEU A 56 -36.33 1.86 -12.51
CA LEU A 56 -35.83 1.63 -13.87
C LEU A 56 -34.33 1.97 -13.92
N LYS A 57 -33.56 1.12 -14.61
CA LYS A 57 -32.15 1.32 -14.98
C LYS A 57 -31.78 2.79 -15.19
N ALA A 58 -31.01 3.36 -14.27
CA ALA A 58 -30.24 4.57 -14.49
C ALA A 58 -28.79 4.25 -14.16
N GLN A 59 -28.10 3.58 -15.10
CA GLN A 59 -26.65 3.72 -15.16
C GLN A 59 -26.42 5.21 -15.40
N GLY A 60 -25.73 5.88 -14.47
CA GLY A 60 -25.18 7.21 -14.75
C GLY A 60 -24.29 7.17 -16.00
N PRO A 61 -23.83 8.33 -16.50
CA PRO A 61 -22.87 8.35 -17.60
C PRO A 61 -21.70 7.42 -17.26
N LYS A 62 -21.38 6.52 -18.20
CA LYS A 62 -20.27 5.57 -18.06
C LYS A 62 -18.99 6.37 -17.83
N GLU A 63 -18.25 6.03 -16.79
CA GLU A 63 -17.02 6.73 -16.44
C GLU A 63 -15.91 6.38 -17.45
N ASP A 64 -14.99 7.31 -17.72
CA ASP A 64 -13.93 7.11 -18.71
C ASP A 64 -13.02 5.91 -18.41
N TRP A 65 -12.89 5.53 -17.13
CA TRP A 65 -12.08 4.41 -16.66
C TRP A 65 -12.84 3.08 -16.66
N GLU A 66 -14.15 3.09 -16.92
CA GLU A 66 -15.00 1.90 -16.83
C GLU A 66 -14.84 1.03 -18.09
N ILE A 67 -14.39 -0.21 -17.90
CA ILE A 67 -14.16 -1.13 -19.03
C ILE A 67 -15.46 -1.66 -19.62
N ASP A 68 -15.39 -2.16 -20.86
CA ASP A 68 -16.44 -3.01 -21.41
C ASP A 68 -16.16 -4.47 -21.06
N LEU A 69 -16.92 -5.03 -20.12
CA LEU A 69 -16.75 -6.43 -19.70
C LEU A 69 -16.88 -7.44 -20.83
N ALA A 70 -17.62 -7.12 -21.91
CA ALA A 70 -17.74 -8.01 -23.07
C ALA A 70 -16.40 -8.20 -23.83
N LYS A 71 -15.47 -7.24 -23.68
CA LYS A 71 -14.12 -7.30 -24.26
C LYS A 71 -13.10 -7.98 -23.34
N LEU A 72 -13.47 -8.30 -22.11
CA LEU A 72 -12.58 -8.92 -21.13
C LEU A 72 -12.76 -10.45 -21.13
N GLU A 73 -11.66 -11.15 -21.39
CA GLU A 73 -11.57 -12.60 -21.29
C GLU A 73 -10.61 -12.96 -20.14
N ILE A 74 -11.14 -13.49 -19.04
CA ILE A 74 -10.31 -13.99 -17.92
C ILE A 74 -9.89 -15.43 -18.23
N ARG A 75 -8.62 -15.77 -18.00
CA ARG A 75 -8.05 -17.07 -18.36
C ARG A 75 -7.71 -17.94 -17.16
N TYR A 76 -6.67 -17.60 -16.40
CA TYR A 76 -6.23 -18.46 -15.29
C TYR A 76 -5.66 -17.63 -14.15
N VAL A 77 -5.73 -18.18 -12.94
CA VAL A 77 -5.20 -17.55 -11.73
C VAL A 77 -3.68 -17.44 -11.83
N ILE A 78 -3.14 -16.26 -11.52
CA ILE A 78 -1.68 -16.02 -11.45
C ILE A 78 -1.21 -15.70 -10.03
N ALA A 79 -2.09 -15.21 -9.16
CA ALA A 79 -1.78 -15.00 -7.75
C ALA A 79 -3.07 -15.00 -6.91
N GLN A 80 -2.95 -15.41 -5.64
CA GLN A 80 -4.02 -15.32 -4.66
C GLN A 80 -3.43 -14.64 -3.41
N GLY A 81 -4.06 -13.56 -2.96
CA GLY A 81 -3.58 -12.76 -1.84
C GLY A 81 -4.70 -12.35 -0.91
N THR A 82 -4.36 -11.64 0.16
CA THR A 82 -5.29 -11.21 1.21
C THR A 82 -6.45 -10.36 0.69
N TYR A 83 -6.20 -9.57 -0.36
CA TYR A 83 -7.16 -8.62 -0.95
C TYR A 83 -7.90 -9.17 -2.17
N GLY A 84 -7.76 -10.46 -2.48
CA GLY A 84 -8.44 -11.13 -3.57
C GLY A 84 -7.52 -11.92 -4.51
N THR A 85 -8.08 -12.30 -5.65
CA THR A 85 -7.41 -13.18 -6.62
C THR A 85 -7.05 -12.40 -7.88
N VAL A 86 -5.83 -12.59 -8.37
CA VAL A 86 -5.34 -12.00 -9.61
C VAL A 86 -5.31 -13.07 -10.69
N TYR A 87 -5.92 -12.76 -11.83
CA TYR A 87 -5.97 -13.61 -13.01
C TYR A 87 -5.18 -12.97 -14.15
N ARG A 88 -4.65 -13.80 -15.04
CA ARG A 88 -4.26 -13.35 -16.38
C ARG A 88 -5.47 -13.41 -17.30
N GLY A 89 -5.59 -12.45 -18.19
CA GLY A 89 -6.65 -12.38 -19.18
C GLY A 89 -6.25 -11.58 -20.41
N THR A 90 -7.20 -11.35 -21.30
CA THR A 90 -7.06 -10.43 -22.42
C THR A 90 -8.18 -9.41 -22.43
N TYR A 91 -7.85 -8.14 -22.70
CA TYR A 91 -8.80 -7.06 -22.89
C TYR A 91 -8.57 -6.40 -24.24
N ASP A 92 -9.55 -6.48 -25.14
CA ASP A 92 -9.46 -5.96 -26.53
C ASP A 92 -8.18 -6.45 -27.25
N GLY A 93 -7.85 -7.73 -27.08
CA GLY A 93 -6.66 -8.38 -27.62
C GLY A 93 -5.34 -8.11 -26.87
N GLN A 94 -5.33 -7.23 -25.87
CA GLN A 94 -4.14 -6.93 -25.05
C GLN A 94 -4.04 -7.85 -23.83
N ASP A 95 -2.84 -8.32 -23.51
CA ASP A 95 -2.58 -9.17 -22.35
C ASP A 95 -2.63 -8.34 -21.05
N VAL A 96 -3.46 -8.77 -20.10
CA VAL A 96 -3.79 -8.00 -18.89
C VAL A 96 -3.78 -8.87 -17.62
N ALA A 97 -3.54 -8.23 -16.49
CA ALA A 97 -3.79 -8.78 -15.17
C ALA A 97 -5.11 -8.22 -14.64
N VAL A 98 -5.97 -9.11 -14.14
CA VAL A 98 -7.30 -8.80 -13.61
C VAL A 98 -7.31 -9.13 -12.12
N LYS A 99 -7.32 -8.10 -11.27
CA LYS A 99 -7.46 -8.25 -9.83
C LYS A 99 -8.94 -8.20 -9.47
N LEU A 100 -9.49 -9.32 -9.01
CA LEU A 100 -10.84 -9.39 -8.45
C LEU A 100 -10.75 -9.07 -6.97
N LEU A 101 -11.44 -8.00 -6.56
CA LEU A 101 -11.54 -7.59 -5.18
C LEU A 101 -12.80 -8.21 -4.59
N ASP A 102 -12.61 -9.02 -3.56
CA ASP A 102 -13.68 -9.60 -2.75
C ASP A 102 -13.83 -8.75 -1.48
N TRP A 103 -14.99 -8.14 -1.29
CA TRP A 103 -15.26 -7.22 -0.18
C TRP A 103 -16.03 -7.90 0.96
N GLY A 104 -15.95 -9.23 1.03
CA GLY A 104 -16.56 -10.04 2.09
C GLY A 104 -17.92 -10.61 1.71
N GLU A 105 -18.42 -11.50 2.55
CA GLU A 105 -19.72 -12.17 2.36
C GLU A 105 -20.90 -11.19 2.46
N ASP A 106 -21.93 -11.44 1.66
CA ASP A 106 -23.19 -10.70 1.70
C ASP A 106 -23.79 -10.74 3.12
N GLY A 107 -24.03 -9.55 3.73
CA GLY A 107 -24.76 -9.41 5.00
C GLY A 107 -23.97 -8.88 6.21
N PHE A 108 -22.64 -8.72 6.12
CA PHE A 108 -21.84 -8.18 7.21
C PHE A 108 -21.65 -6.65 7.19
N ALA A 109 -21.80 -6.01 6.02
CA ALA A 109 -21.66 -4.56 5.85
C ALA A 109 -23.01 -3.92 5.53
N THR A 110 -23.31 -2.80 6.19
CA THR A 110 -24.49 -1.98 5.92
C THR A 110 -24.47 -1.43 4.48
N GLU A 111 -25.64 -1.04 3.96
CA GLU A 111 -25.73 -0.37 2.65
C GLU A 111 -24.88 0.90 2.60
N ALA A 112 -24.85 1.67 3.70
CA ALA A 112 -24.05 2.88 3.83
C ALA A 112 -22.54 2.61 3.76
N GLU A 113 -22.05 1.60 4.48
CA GLU A 113 -20.62 1.21 4.45
C GLU A 113 -20.19 0.76 3.05
N THR A 114 -21.04 0.04 2.35
CA THR A 114 -20.72 -0.36 0.97
C THR A 114 -20.80 0.81 0.00
N ALA A 115 -21.77 1.71 0.15
CA ALA A 115 -21.80 2.93 -0.66
C ALA A 115 -20.52 3.75 -0.46
N ALA A 116 -20.03 3.86 0.77
CA ALA A 116 -18.77 4.52 1.11
C ALA A 116 -17.57 3.82 0.47
N LEU A 117 -17.45 2.49 0.59
CA LEU A 117 -16.39 1.70 -0.05
C LEU A 117 -16.40 1.86 -1.58
N ARG A 118 -17.58 1.78 -2.21
CA ARG A 118 -17.72 1.96 -3.67
C ARG A 118 -17.34 3.37 -4.11
N THR A 119 -17.70 4.38 -3.32
CA THR A 119 -17.31 5.78 -3.58
C THR A 119 -15.80 5.95 -3.47
N SER A 120 -15.19 5.38 -2.43
CA SER A 120 -13.73 5.40 -2.23
C SER A 120 -12.98 4.74 -3.39
N PHE A 121 -13.43 3.55 -3.81
CA PHE A 121 -12.85 2.85 -4.96
C PHE A 121 -12.96 3.66 -6.26
N LYS A 122 -14.13 4.28 -6.54
CA LYS A 122 -14.30 5.15 -7.72
C LYS A 122 -13.31 6.31 -7.74
N GLN A 123 -13.06 6.93 -6.59
CA GLN A 123 -12.09 8.01 -6.48
C GLN A 123 -10.66 7.51 -6.75
N GLU A 124 -10.30 6.35 -6.20
CA GLU A 124 -8.97 5.75 -6.40
C GLU A 124 -8.71 5.39 -7.87
N VAL A 125 -9.65 4.70 -8.53
CA VAL A 125 -9.47 4.31 -9.94
C VAL A 125 -9.49 5.51 -10.87
N ALA A 126 -10.25 6.57 -10.56
CA ALA A 126 -10.24 7.82 -11.33
C ALA A 126 -8.89 8.55 -11.25
N VAL A 127 -8.20 8.48 -10.10
CA VAL A 127 -6.84 8.99 -9.95
C VAL A 127 -5.86 8.10 -10.71
N TRP A 128 -5.94 6.78 -10.52
CA TRP A 128 -5.03 5.82 -11.17
C TRP A 128 -5.13 5.87 -12.71
N HIS A 129 -6.34 6.02 -13.25
CA HIS A 129 -6.56 6.18 -14.69
C HIS A 129 -5.77 7.35 -15.32
N LYS A 130 -5.48 8.39 -14.53
CA LYS A 130 -4.70 9.56 -15.00
C LYS A 130 -3.19 9.37 -14.86
N LEU A 131 -2.72 8.28 -14.27
CA LEU A 131 -1.30 8.02 -14.08
C LEU A 131 -0.69 7.43 -15.35
N SER A 132 0.47 7.97 -15.71
CA SER A 132 1.26 7.53 -16.87
C SER A 132 2.73 7.78 -16.57
N HIS A 133 3.47 6.69 -16.35
CA HIS A 133 4.91 6.73 -16.08
C HIS A 133 5.53 5.36 -16.41
N PRO A 134 6.74 5.28 -16.99
CA PRO A 134 7.36 4.01 -17.37
C PRO A 134 7.55 3.03 -16.20
N ASN A 135 7.75 3.54 -14.98
CA ASN A 135 7.94 2.73 -13.77
C ASN A 135 6.69 2.60 -12.89
N VAL A 136 5.50 2.87 -13.44
CA VAL A 136 4.20 2.62 -12.79
C VAL A 136 3.36 1.75 -13.71
N THR A 137 2.70 0.74 -13.16
CA THR A 137 1.81 -0.12 -13.94
C THR A 137 0.71 0.68 -14.64
N LYS A 138 0.58 0.47 -15.94
CA LYS A 138 -0.45 1.07 -16.78
C LYS A 138 -1.80 0.49 -16.39
N PHE A 139 -2.65 1.37 -15.89
CA PHE A 139 -4.05 1.08 -15.66
C PHE A 139 -4.79 0.97 -16.99
N VAL A 140 -5.58 -0.09 -17.14
CA VAL A 140 -6.42 -0.32 -18.33
C VAL A 140 -7.87 0.11 -18.05
N GLY A 141 -8.35 -0.17 -16.84
CA GLY A 141 -9.68 0.23 -16.41
C GLY A 141 -10.18 -0.59 -15.22
N ALA A 142 -11.41 -0.34 -14.79
CA ALA A 142 -12.05 -1.08 -13.72
C ALA A 142 -13.54 -1.35 -14.01
N SER A 143 -14.13 -2.27 -13.27
CA SER A 143 -15.58 -2.49 -13.24
C SER A 143 -16.07 -2.55 -11.80
N MET A 144 -17.20 -1.88 -11.56
CA MET A 144 -17.90 -1.90 -10.27
C MET A 144 -18.79 -3.15 -10.08
N GLY A 145 -18.96 -3.96 -11.11
CA GLY A 145 -19.80 -5.16 -11.06
C GLY A 145 -19.12 -6.35 -11.70
N THR A 146 -19.51 -7.54 -11.25
CA THR A 146 -19.02 -8.83 -11.75
C THR A 146 -20.10 -9.65 -12.46
N THR A 147 -21.32 -9.12 -12.58
CA THR A 147 -22.49 -9.86 -13.11
C THR A 147 -22.28 -10.43 -14.51
N ASP A 148 -21.45 -9.78 -15.33
CA ASP A 148 -21.14 -10.22 -16.70
C ASP A 148 -19.71 -10.78 -16.85
N LEU A 149 -18.97 -10.97 -15.75
CA LEU A 149 -17.62 -11.55 -15.81
C LEU A 149 -17.69 -13.06 -16.05
N LYS A 150 -17.06 -13.50 -17.13
CA LYS A 150 -16.83 -14.92 -17.42
C LYS A 150 -15.55 -15.37 -16.73
N ILE A 151 -15.66 -15.91 -15.52
CA ILE A 151 -14.53 -16.45 -14.76
C ILE A 151 -14.42 -17.96 -14.99
N PRO A 152 -13.25 -18.47 -15.41
CA PRO A 152 -13.05 -19.90 -15.64
C PRO A 152 -13.19 -20.70 -14.32
N THR A 153 -14.07 -21.69 -14.31
CA THR A 153 -14.18 -22.65 -13.22
C THR A 153 -13.11 -23.73 -13.39
N ASN A 154 -12.14 -23.82 -12.48
CA ASN A 154 -11.22 -24.95 -12.48
C ASN A 154 -12.01 -26.23 -12.21
N ASN A 155 -12.04 -27.12 -13.21
CA ASN A 155 -12.74 -28.40 -13.15
C ASN A 155 -12.08 -29.33 -12.13
N SER A 156 -12.76 -29.54 -11.00
CA SER A 156 -12.85 -30.86 -10.35
C SER A 156 -14.12 -31.09 -9.53
N ASN A 157 -15.04 -30.12 -9.42
CA ASN A 157 -16.41 -30.37 -8.95
C ASN A 157 -17.41 -29.57 -9.79
N ALA A 158 -17.97 -30.22 -10.81
CA ALA A 158 -19.12 -29.73 -11.57
C ALA A 158 -20.32 -29.57 -10.62
N GLY A 159 -20.55 -28.36 -10.12
CA GLY A 159 -21.69 -28.06 -9.24
C GLY A 159 -21.66 -26.69 -8.57
N ALA A 160 -20.48 -26.08 -8.37
CA ALA A 160 -20.41 -24.74 -7.81
C ALA A 160 -20.39 -23.70 -8.94
N ARG A 161 -21.55 -23.09 -9.23
CA ARG A 161 -21.52 -21.71 -9.76
C ARG A 161 -20.69 -20.91 -8.77
N THR A 162 -19.53 -20.41 -9.18
CA THR A 162 -18.78 -19.40 -8.43
C THR A 162 -19.64 -18.13 -8.48
N ASN A 163 -20.64 -18.03 -7.61
CA ASN A 163 -21.39 -16.81 -7.40
C ASN A 163 -20.38 -15.83 -6.80
N LEU A 164 -19.65 -15.07 -7.64
CA LEU A 164 -18.96 -13.91 -7.12
C LEU A 164 -20.01 -12.98 -6.54
N PRO A 165 -19.77 -12.38 -5.36
CA PRO A 165 -20.71 -11.47 -4.75
C PRO A 165 -21.12 -10.40 -5.77
N ALA A 166 -22.40 -10.01 -5.79
CA ALA A 166 -22.89 -8.93 -6.66
C ALA A 166 -22.14 -7.60 -6.45
N ARG A 167 -21.39 -7.51 -5.35
CA ARG A 167 -20.61 -6.35 -4.90
C ARG A 167 -19.13 -6.39 -5.31
N ALA A 168 -18.64 -7.50 -5.84
CA ALA A 168 -17.24 -7.60 -6.24
C ALA A 168 -16.91 -6.56 -7.33
N CYS A 169 -15.67 -6.08 -7.32
CA CYS A 169 -15.14 -5.15 -8.31
C CYS A 169 -13.91 -5.77 -8.97
N CYS A 170 -13.61 -5.37 -10.21
CA CYS A 170 -12.37 -5.77 -10.86
C CYS A 170 -11.54 -4.56 -11.25
N VAL A 171 -10.22 -4.72 -11.13
CA VAL A 171 -9.23 -3.78 -11.65
C VAL A 171 -8.42 -4.49 -12.72
N VAL A 172 -8.26 -3.85 -13.87
CA VAL A 172 -7.51 -4.37 -15.01
C VAL A 172 -6.29 -3.48 -15.25
N VAL A 173 -5.12 -4.10 -15.30
CA VAL A 173 -3.83 -3.46 -15.54
C VAL A 173 -3.03 -4.24 -16.57
N GLU A 174 -1.97 -3.64 -17.09
CA GLU A 174 -1.03 -4.36 -17.96
C GLU A 174 -0.47 -5.61 -17.27
N TYR A 175 -0.35 -6.72 -18.01
CA TYR A 175 0.34 -7.91 -17.51
C TYR A 175 1.85 -7.79 -17.69
N LEU A 176 2.61 -8.05 -16.63
CA LEU A 176 4.07 -7.99 -16.62
C LEU A 176 4.66 -9.41 -16.45
N ALA A 177 5.16 -9.95 -17.55
CA ALA A 177 5.60 -11.35 -17.64
C ALA A 177 6.89 -11.67 -16.86
N GLY A 178 7.64 -10.67 -16.41
CA GLY A 178 8.85 -10.86 -15.60
C GLY A 178 8.56 -11.25 -14.14
N GLY A 179 7.29 -11.22 -13.72
CA GLY A 179 6.87 -11.57 -12.36
C GLY A 179 7.26 -10.52 -11.33
N THR A 180 7.25 -10.88 -10.05
CA THR A 180 7.60 -9.96 -8.96
C THR A 180 9.11 -9.82 -8.81
N LEU A 181 9.55 -8.64 -8.38
CA LEU A 181 10.94 -8.39 -8.01
C LEU A 181 11.36 -9.36 -6.89
N LYS A 182 10.50 -9.65 -5.91
CA LYS A 182 10.77 -10.65 -4.86
C LYS A 182 11.21 -12.00 -5.44
N GLN A 183 10.44 -12.53 -6.39
CA GLN A 183 10.77 -13.80 -7.06
C GLN A 183 12.09 -13.71 -7.84
N TYR A 184 12.34 -12.57 -8.50
CA TYR A 184 13.59 -12.34 -9.22
C TYR A 184 14.80 -12.33 -8.28
N LEU A 185 14.70 -11.69 -7.11
CA LEU A 185 15.77 -11.63 -6.11
C LEU A 185 16.04 -13.00 -5.48
N ILE A 186 15.00 -13.77 -5.14
CA ILE A 186 15.14 -15.14 -4.61
C ILE A 186 15.93 -16.02 -5.61
N LYS A 187 15.61 -15.95 -6.91
CA LYS A 187 16.33 -16.68 -7.97
C LYS A 187 17.81 -16.30 -8.06
N ASN A 188 18.16 -15.09 -7.65
CA ASN A 188 19.54 -14.57 -7.66
C ASN A 188 20.19 -14.56 -6.26
N SER A 189 19.56 -15.13 -5.23
CA SER A 189 20.07 -15.15 -3.85
C SER A 189 21.50 -15.70 -3.71
N ARG A 190 21.90 -16.68 -4.52
CA ARG A 190 23.26 -17.25 -4.50
C ARG A 190 24.27 -16.46 -5.33
N ARG A 191 23.92 -16.10 -6.57
CA ARG A 191 24.84 -15.44 -7.51
C ARG A 191 24.93 -13.93 -7.29
N LYS A 192 23.92 -13.37 -6.62
CA LYS A 192 23.67 -11.94 -6.44
C LYS A 192 23.56 -11.21 -7.78
N LEU A 193 23.15 -9.95 -7.74
CA LEU A 193 23.00 -9.14 -8.94
C LEU A 193 24.29 -8.36 -9.24
N ALA A 194 24.57 -8.18 -10.53
CA ALA A 194 25.59 -7.22 -10.94
C ALA A 194 25.21 -5.82 -10.46
N TYR A 195 26.17 -5.04 -9.98
CA TYR A 195 25.90 -3.74 -9.35
C TYR A 195 25.15 -2.76 -10.27
N LYS A 196 25.44 -2.78 -11.57
CA LYS A 196 24.70 -1.99 -12.57
C LYS A 196 23.20 -2.34 -12.61
N VAL A 197 22.84 -3.61 -12.42
CA VAL A 197 21.45 -4.07 -12.36
C VAL A 197 20.81 -3.64 -11.04
N VAL A 198 21.53 -3.72 -9.92
CA VAL A 198 21.07 -3.19 -8.62
C VAL A 198 20.69 -1.71 -8.74
N VAL A 199 21.59 -0.89 -9.30
CA VAL A 199 21.37 0.56 -9.44
C VAL A 199 20.24 0.84 -10.43
N GLN A 200 20.10 0.08 -11.51
CA GLN A 200 18.97 0.24 -12.44
C GLN A 200 17.62 -0.06 -11.77
N LEU A 201 17.49 -1.18 -11.05
CA LEU A 201 16.24 -1.51 -10.33
C LEU A 201 15.91 -0.47 -9.25
N ALA A 202 16.93 0.02 -8.54
CA ALA A 202 16.78 1.09 -7.56
C ALA A 202 16.30 2.40 -8.21
N LEU A 203 16.86 2.78 -9.36
CA LEU A 203 16.49 3.98 -10.11
C LEU A 203 15.05 3.90 -10.63
N ASP A 204 14.67 2.76 -11.21
CA ASP A 204 13.31 2.55 -11.71
C ASP A 204 12.28 2.71 -10.59
N LEU A 205 12.53 2.09 -9.43
CA LEU A 205 11.67 2.21 -8.26
C LEU A 205 11.64 3.65 -7.74
N ALA A 206 12.80 4.32 -7.65
CA ALA A 206 12.89 5.69 -7.19
C ALA A 206 12.13 6.67 -8.10
N ARG A 207 12.25 6.52 -9.43
CA ARG A 207 11.53 7.33 -10.41
C ARG A 207 10.02 7.10 -10.33
N GLY A 208 9.58 5.86 -10.18
CA GLY A 208 8.17 5.54 -9.97
C GLY A 208 7.60 6.22 -8.72
N LEU A 209 8.30 6.12 -7.58
CA LEU A 209 7.87 6.77 -6.34
C LEU A 209 7.93 8.30 -6.41
N SER A 210 8.98 8.85 -7.02
CA SER A 210 9.10 10.29 -7.25
C SER A 210 7.91 10.82 -8.08
N TYR A 211 7.54 10.10 -9.13
CA TYR A 211 6.36 10.42 -9.92
C TYR A 211 5.07 10.39 -9.08
N LEU A 212 4.83 9.34 -8.29
CA LEU A 212 3.65 9.25 -7.43
C LEU A 212 3.59 10.39 -6.40
N HIS A 213 4.72 10.69 -5.76
CA HIS A 213 4.83 11.77 -4.78
C HIS A 213 4.61 13.15 -5.41
N SER A 214 5.02 13.35 -6.67
CA SER A 214 4.72 14.58 -7.43
C SER A 214 3.22 14.74 -7.72
N ARG A 215 2.48 13.63 -7.78
CA ARG A 215 1.02 13.58 -7.93
C ARG A 215 0.28 13.55 -6.59
N LYS A 216 0.99 13.76 -5.47
CA LYS A 216 0.42 13.70 -4.12
C LYS A 216 -0.22 12.35 -3.80
N ILE A 217 0.39 11.26 -4.28
CA ILE A 217 -0.06 9.89 -4.00
C ILE A 217 0.99 9.23 -3.11
N VAL A 218 0.53 8.65 -2.00
CA VAL A 218 1.35 7.83 -1.09
C VAL A 218 1.02 6.37 -1.33
N HIS A 219 2.04 5.54 -1.58
CA HIS A 219 1.84 4.13 -1.94
C HIS A 219 1.48 3.27 -0.72
N ARG A 220 2.11 3.50 0.44
CA ARG A 220 1.89 2.85 1.74
C ARG A 220 2.25 1.37 1.87
N ASP A 221 2.33 0.61 0.77
CA ASP A 221 2.79 -0.79 0.79
C ASP A 221 3.96 -1.02 -0.19
N VAL A 222 4.99 -0.18 -0.10
CA VAL A 222 6.21 -0.33 -0.92
C VAL A 222 6.98 -1.56 -0.44
N LYS A 223 7.01 -2.60 -1.26
CA LYS A 223 7.73 -3.86 -1.02
C LYS A 223 8.02 -4.57 -2.33
N THR A 224 9.02 -5.46 -2.36
CA THR A 224 9.45 -6.15 -3.59
C THR A 224 8.40 -7.11 -4.18
N GLU A 225 7.37 -7.48 -3.43
CA GLU A 225 6.22 -8.25 -3.95
C GLU A 225 5.27 -7.40 -4.79
N ASN A 226 5.18 -6.10 -4.51
CA ASN A 226 4.37 -5.13 -5.24
C ASN A 226 5.16 -4.44 -6.37
N MET A 227 6.40 -4.86 -6.62
CA MET A 227 7.20 -4.40 -7.75
C MET A 227 7.24 -5.50 -8.79
N LEU A 228 6.82 -5.19 -10.01
CA LEU A 228 6.75 -6.13 -11.13
C LEU A 228 7.82 -5.81 -12.17
N LEU A 229 8.26 -6.83 -12.89
CA LEU A 229 9.25 -6.70 -13.97
C LEU A 229 8.62 -7.01 -15.32
N ASP A 230 8.97 -6.25 -16.34
CA ASP A 230 8.68 -6.62 -17.72
C ASP A 230 9.71 -7.65 -18.28
N THR A 231 9.58 -7.99 -19.56
CA THR A 231 10.49 -8.94 -20.23
C THR A 231 11.92 -8.42 -20.40
N GLN A 232 12.13 -7.11 -20.26
CA GLN A 232 13.43 -6.44 -20.36
C GLN A 232 14.05 -6.14 -18.99
N ARG A 233 13.37 -6.50 -17.88
CA ARG A 233 13.72 -6.18 -16.48
C ARG A 233 13.57 -4.71 -16.11
N ASN A 234 12.72 -3.97 -16.82
CA ASN A 234 12.28 -2.67 -16.34
C ASN A 234 11.30 -2.89 -15.19
N LEU A 235 11.51 -2.17 -14.08
CA LEU A 235 10.67 -2.29 -12.89
C LEU A 235 9.49 -1.33 -12.98
N LYS A 236 8.31 -1.85 -12.63
CA LYS A 236 7.08 -1.08 -12.48
C LYS A 236 6.43 -1.31 -11.12
N ILE A 237 6.00 -0.22 -10.49
CA ILE A 237 5.23 -0.26 -9.25
C ILE A 237 3.81 -0.75 -9.54
N ALA A 238 3.36 -1.75 -8.80
CA ALA A 238 2.04 -2.35 -8.88
C ALA A 238 1.32 -2.28 -7.52
N ASP A 239 0.02 -2.62 -7.55
CA ASP A 239 -0.85 -2.75 -6.38
C ASP A 239 -1.04 -1.49 -5.52
N PHE A 240 -1.85 -0.56 -6.05
CA PHE A 240 -2.33 0.63 -5.33
C PHE A 240 -3.49 0.36 -4.38
N GLY A 241 -3.80 -0.90 -4.02
CA GLY A 241 -5.00 -1.24 -3.24
C GLY A 241 -5.09 -0.61 -1.84
N VAL A 242 -4.01 0.02 -1.38
CA VAL A 242 -3.95 0.84 -0.14
C VAL A 242 -3.46 2.26 -0.38
N ALA A 243 -3.18 2.64 -1.64
CA ALA A 243 -2.64 3.95 -1.96
C ALA A 243 -3.71 5.03 -1.74
N ARG A 244 -3.29 6.15 -1.17
CA ARG A 244 -4.18 7.28 -0.86
C ARG A 244 -3.59 8.57 -1.41
N VAL A 245 -4.48 9.47 -1.80
CA VAL A 245 -4.09 10.88 -1.99
C VAL A 245 -3.58 11.38 -0.64
N GLU A 246 -2.40 11.98 -0.65
CA GLU A 246 -1.78 12.56 0.53
C GLU A 246 -2.74 13.60 1.14
N ALA A 247 -3.17 13.35 2.37
CA ALA A 247 -4.03 14.27 3.08
C ALA A 247 -3.28 15.55 3.45
N GLN A 248 -3.99 16.68 3.48
CA GLN A 248 -3.42 17.96 3.93
C GLN A 248 -3.02 17.89 5.41
N ASN A 249 -3.72 17.08 6.21
CA ASN A 249 -3.39 16.81 7.60
C ASN A 249 -2.89 15.36 7.76
N PRO A 250 -1.65 15.14 8.24
CA PRO A 250 -1.09 13.79 8.43
C PRO A 250 -1.93 12.88 9.34
N LYS A 251 -2.79 13.44 10.21
CA LYS A 251 -3.70 12.67 11.09
C LYS A 251 -4.81 11.94 10.31
N ASP A 252 -5.11 12.41 9.10
CA ASP A 252 -6.16 11.83 8.25
C ASP A 252 -5.63 10.62 7.44
N MET A 253 -4.31 10.37 7.51
CA MET A 253 -3.69 9.18 6.95
C MET A 253 -3.96 7.98 7.89
N THR A 254 -5.17 7.41 7.83
CA THR A 254 -5.59 6.31 8.72
C THR A 254 -5.04 4.94 8.28
N GLY A 255 -4.89 4.03 9.27
CA GLY A 255 -4.62 2.60 9.10
C GLY A 255 -3.15 2.18 9.17
N ALA A 256 -2.82 1.26 10.08
CA ALA A 256 -1.57 0.48 10.06
C ALA A 256 -1.67 -0.53 8.90
N THR A 257 -1.33 -0.06 7.70
CA THR A 257 -1.42 -0.83 6.44
C THR A 257 -0.03 -0.95 5.84
N GLY A 258 0.29 -2.13 5.32
CA GLY A 258 1.61 -2.47 4.77
C GLY A 258 2.14 -3.82 5.26
N THR A 259 3.33 -4.20 4.81
CA THR A 259 4.00 -5.43 5.25
C THR A 259 5.05 -5.09 6.31
N LEU A 260 4.93 -5.69 7.50
CA LEU A 260 5.62 -5.23 8.73
C LEU A 260 7.14 -5.07 8.59
N GLY A 261 7.81 -5.92 7.82
CA GLY A 261 9.27 -5.80 7.57
C GLY A 261 9.71 -4.56 6.77
N TYR A 262 8.77 -3.84 6.16
CA TYR A 262 9.03 -2.66 5.30
C TYR A 262 8.45 -1.37 5.88
N MET A 263 7.60 -1.44 6.91
CA MET A 263 6.92 -0.27 7.45
C MET A 263 7.87 0.66 8.19
N ALA A 264 7.63 1.97 8.06
CA ALA A 264 8.34 2.99 8.80
C ALA A 264 7.98 2.96 10.30
N PRO A 265 8.91 3.36 11.21
CA PRO A 265 8.67 3.33 12.65
C PRO A 265 7.44 4.12 13.08
N GLU A 266 7.19 5.28 12.48
CA GLU A 266 6.02 6.11 12.79
C GLU A 266 4.70 5.45 12.36
N VAL A 267 4.72 4.62 11.31
CA VAL A 267 3.53 3.87 10.86
C VAL A 267 3.26 2.71 11.82
N LEU A 268 4.32 1.99 12.23
CA LEU A 268 4.23 0.89 13.21
C LEU A 268 3.75 1.38 14.58
N ASP A 269 4.14 2.59 14.97
CA ASP A 269 3.77 3.23 16.24
C ASP A 269 2.41 3.96 16.18
N GLY A 270 1.67 3.85 15.07
CA GLY A 270 0.36 4.46 14.88
C GLY A 270 0.36 6.00 14.90
N LYS A 271 1.52 6.62 14.65
CA LYS A 271 1.66 8.08 14.60
C LYS A 271 1.21 8.62 13.24
N PRO A 272 0.83 9.91 13.17
CA PRO A 272 0.59 10.58 11.90
C PRO A 272 1.80 10.47 10.97
N TYR A 273 1.58 10.18 9.69
CA TYR A 273 2.64 9.98 8.71
C TYR A 273 2.27 10.62 7.36
N ASN A 274 3.25 10.75 6.48
CA ASN A 274 3.11 11.32 5.14
C ASN A 274 3.88 10.45 4.12
N ARG A 275 4.12 10.98 2.91
CA ARG A 275 4.88 10.28 1.85
C ARG A 275 6.28 9.79 2.25
N LYS A 276 6.86 10.27 3.36
CA LYS A 276 8.17 9.82 3.89
C LYS A 276 8.14 8.37 4.38
N CYS A 277 6.97 7.78 4.63
CA CYS A 277 6.88 6.35 4.93
C CYS A 277 7.30 5.50 3.72
N ASP A 278 6.94 5.89 2.49
CA ASP A 278 7.37 5.21 1.26
C ASP A 278 8.90 5.27 1.09
N VAL A 279 9.52 6.39 1.49
CA VAL A 279 10.99 6.57 1.44
C VAL A 279 11.70 5.58 2.38
N TYR A 280 11.13 5.35 3.56
CA TYR A 280 11.65 4.33 4.48
C TYR A 280 11.57 2.94 3.86
N SER A 281 10.40 2.56 3.37
CA SER A 281 10.15 1.26 2.75
C SER A 281 11.02 1.06 1.50
N PHE A 282 11.28 2.13 0.74
CA PHE A 282 12.26 2.16 -0.35
C PHE A 282 13.68 1.82 0.14
N GLY A 283 14.11 2.37 1.28
CA GLY A 283 15.40 2.03 1.90
C GLY A 283 15.54 0.54 2.21
N ILE A 284 14.47 -0.09 2.72
CA ILE A 284 14.42 -1.54 2.94
C ILE A 284 14.49 -2.30 1.60
N CYS A 285 13.77 -1.84 0.57
CA CYS A 285 13.85 -2.43 -0.77
C CYS A 285 15.26 -2.31 -1.37
N LEU A 286 15.98 -1.20 -1.17
CA LEU A 286 17.37 -1.08 -1.62
C LEU A 286 18.28 -2.14 -1.01
N TRP A 287 18.09 -2.42 0.29
CA TRP A 287 18.82 -3.48 0.97
C TRP A 287 18.49 -4.84 0.35
N GLU A 288 17.20 -5.15 0.17
CA GLU A 288 16.78 -6.42 -0.42
C GLU A 288 17.25 -6.60 -1.87
N ILE A 289 17.24 -5.54 -2.69
CA ILE A 289 17.77 -5.57 -4.07
C ILE A 289 19.27 -5.85 -4.06
N TYR A 290 20.04 -5.17 -3.19
CA TYR A 290 21.48 -5.34 -3.11
C TYR A 290 21.85 -6.73 -2.56
N CYS A 291 21.24 -7.12 -1.45
CA CYS A 291 21.52 -8.36 -0.75
C CYS A 291 20.90 -9.59 -1.42
N CYS A 292 19.86 -9.43 -2.24
CA CYS A 292 19.04 -10.53 -2.76
C CYS A 292 18.59 -11.47 -1.63
N ASP A 293 18.16 -10.89 -0.51
CA ASP A 293 17.90 -11.61 0.74
C ASP A 293 16.68 -11.04 1.47
N MET A 294 16.10 -11.82 2.39
CA MET A 294 14.94 -11.40 3.17
C MET A 294 15.36 -10.50 4.33
N PRO A 295 14.70 -9.34 4.54
CA PRO A 295 14.97 -8.55 5.73
C PRO A 295 14.46 -9.29 6.97
N TYR A 296 15.35 -9.43 7.97
CA TYR A 296 15.05 -10.03 9.29
C TYR A 296 14.56 -11.50 9.24
N PRO A 297 15.36 -12.44 8.71
CA PRO A 297 14.92 -13.83 8.52
C PRO A 297 14.59 -14.57 9.82
N ASP A 298 15.23 -14.19 10.93
CA ASP A 298 15.16 -14.93 12.20
C ASP A 298 14.19 -14.33 13.22
N LEU A 299 13.48 -13.26 12.87
CA LEU A 299 12.60 -12.54 13.80
C LEU A 299 11.13 -12.72 13.43
N SER A 300 10.29 -12.88 14.45
CA SER A 300 8.84 -12.81 14.26
C SER A 300 8.43 -11.39 13.89
N PHE A 301 7.28 -11.24 13.22
CA PHE A 301 6.77 -9.93 12.83
C PHE A 301 6.54 -8.98 14.02
N ALA A 302 6.12 -9.51 15.16
CA ALA A 302 5.94 -8.72 16.38
C ALA A 302 7.28 -8.21 16.93
N ASP A 303 8.30 -9.07 16.91
CA ASP A 303 9.65 -8.71 17.37
C ASP A 303 10.30 -7.68 16.45
N VAL A 304 10.17 -7.85 15.13
CA VAL A 304 10.64 -6.85 14.14
C VAL A 304 9.99 -5.50 14.40
N SER A 305 8.67 -5.46 14.53
CA SER A 305 7.93 -4.22 14.73
C SER A 305 8.39 -3.50 16.00
N SER A 306 8.50 -4.23 17.11
CA SER A 306 8.97 -3.68 18.38
C SER A 306 10.41 -3.20 18.30
N ALA A 307 11.32 -3.97 17.71
CA ALA A 307 12.73 -3.63 17.63
C ALA A 307 13.00 -2.46 16.66
N VAL A 308 12.26 -2.35 15.55
CA VAL A 308 12.36 -1.22 14.62
C VAL A 308 11.97 0.09 15.32
N VAL A 309 10.90 0.08 16.12
CA VAL A 309 10.39 1.27 16.83
C VAL A 309 11.24 1.62 18.04
N HIS A 310 11.56 0.65 18.91
CA HIS A 310 12.16 0.91 20.23
C HIS A 310 13.68 0.75 20.26
N GLN A 311 14.26 -0.04 19.35
CA GLN A 311 15.70 -0.33 19.32
C GLN A 311 16.38 0.22 18.06
N ASN A 312 15.62 0.90 17.20
CA ASN A 312 16.09 1.39 15.90
C ASN A 312 16.72 0.30 15.03
N LEU A 313 16.19 -0.93 15.10
CA LEU A 313 16.68 -2.06 14.32
C LEU A 313 16.59 -1.76 12.81
N ARG A 314 17.66 -2.06 12.08
CA ARG A 314 17.73 -2.00 10.61
C ARG A 314 18.47 -3.24 10.09
N PRO A 315 18.25 -3.66 8.84
CA PRO A 315 19.04 -4.72 8.23
C PRO A 315 20.53 -4.35 8.18
N ASP A 316 21.40 -5.33 8.45
CA ASP A 316 22.84 -5.11 8.44
C ASP A 316 23.35 -4.88 7.01
N VAL A 317 24.02 -3.75 6.78
CA VAL A 317 24.60 -3.44 5.47
C VAL A 317 25.94 -4.17 5.32
N PRO A 318 26.10 -5.07 4.32
CA PRO A 318 27.35 -5.81 4.13
C PRO A 318 28.55 -4.88 3.90
N ARG A 319 29.73 -5.26 4.40
CA ARG A 319 30.97 -4.46 4.25
C ARG A 319 31.40 -4.26 2.79
N CYS A 320 31.00 -5.16 1.89
CA CYS A 320 31.26 -5.06 0.46
C CYS A 320 30.36 -4.01 -0.23
N CYS A 321 29.30 -3.52 0.42
CA CYS A 321 28.41 -2.51 -0.13
C CYS A 321 29.16 -1.19 -0.37
N PRO A 322 29.14 -0.64 -1.60
CA PRO A 322 29.73 0.65 -1.88
C PRO A 322 29.17 1.73 -0.94
N SER A 323 30.07 2.51 -0.34
CA SER A 323 29.71 3.49 0.70
C SER A 323 28.65 4.49 0.22
N ALA A 324 28.71 4.93 -1.05
CA ALA A 324 27.74 5.82 -1.63
C ALA A 324 26.32 5.22 -1.63
N PHE A 325 26.17 3.95 -2.05
CA PHE A 325 24.87 3.26 -2.05
C PHE A 325 24.38 2.98 -0.62
N ALA A 326 25.28 2.53 0.26
CA ALA A 326 24.98 2.33 1.68
C ALA A 326 24.51 3.62 2.36
N ASN A 327 25.07 4.77 2.00
CA ASN A 327 24.66 6.07 2.54
C ASN A 327 23.26 6.47 2.06
N ILE A 328 22.93 6.25 0.79
CA ILE A 328 21.57 6.49 0.26
C ILE A 328 20.56 5.61 1.01
N MET A 329 20.84 4.31 1.11
CA MET A 329 20.01 3.35 1.85
C MET A 329 19.78 3.80 3.30
N ARG A 330 20.86 4.21 4.00
CA ARG A 330 20.76 4.66 5.40
C ARG A 330 19.99 5.97 5.58
N LYS A 331 20.13 6.91 4.66
CA LYS A 331 19.34 8.15 4.65
C LYS A 331 17.85 7.86 4.46
N CYS A 332 17.52 6.91 3.59
CA CYS A 332 16.13 6.58 3.27
C CYS A 332 15.39 5.98 4.48
N TRP A 333 16.04 5.12 5.28
CA TRP A 333 15.41 4.45 6.43
C TRP A 333 15.68 5.11 7.79
N ASP A 334 16.02 6.41 7.82
CA ASP A 334 16.23 7.14 9.08
C ASP A 334 14.97 7.05 9.96
N ALA A 335 15.15 6.93 11.28
CA ALA A 335 14.02 6.88 12.21
C ALA A 335 13.16 8.15 12.16
N ASN A 336 13.80 9.30 11.96
CA ASN A 336 13.09 10.57 11.81
C ASN A 336 12.68 10.78 10.33
N PRO A 337 11.38 10.87 10.02
CA PRO A 337 10.90 11.10 8.65
C PRO A 337 11.43 12.40 8.03
N ASP A 338 11.70 13.44 8.82
CA ASP A 338 12.21 14.73 8.34
C ASP A 338 13.66 14.67 7.87
N LYS A 339 14.42 13.66 8.31
CA LYS A 339 15.80 13.44 7.87
C LYS A 339 15.88 12.63 6.57
N ARG A 340 14.78 12.02 6.16
CA ARG A 340 14.73 11.23 4.92
C ARG A 340 14.68 12.19 3.73
N PRO A 341 15.41 11.90 2.63
CA PRO A 341 15.35 12.71 1.42
C PRO A 341 13.96 12.66 0.77
N ASP A 342 13.65 13.60 -0.11
CA ASP A 342 12.52 13.44 -1.04
C ASP A 342 12.94 12.51 -2.20
N MET A 343 11.97 11.86 -2.85
CA MET A 343 12.29 10.83 -3.85
C MET A 343 12.98 11.39 -5.11
N ASP A 344 12.75 12.66 -5.47
CA ASP A 344 13.51 13.35 -6.52
C ASP A 344 15.00 13.54 -6.14
N GLU A 345 15.30 13.88 -4.89
CA GLU A 345 16.68 13.89 -4.37
C GLU A 345 17.29 12.48 -4.42
N VAL A 346 16.53 11.44 -4.04
CA VAL A 346 16.99 10.04 -4.13
C VAL A 346 17.35 9.65 -5.56
N VAL A 347 16.54 10.05 -6.55
CA VAL A 347 16.83 9.80 -7.97
C VAL A 347 18.18 10.44 -8.35
N GLN A 348 18.41 11.70 -8.00
CA GLN A 348 19.67 12.38 -8.29
C GLN A 348 20.88 11.69 -7.63
N LEU A 349 20.73 11.27 -6.38
CA LEU A 349 21.77 10.55 -5.65
C LEU A 349 22.12 9.21 -6.30
N LEU A 350 21.12 8.48 -6.81
CA LEU A 350 21.32 7.21 -7.50
C LEU A 350 21.92 7.39 -8.90
N GLU A 351 21.53 8.44 -9.64
CA GLU A 351 22.10 8.76 -10.96
C GLU A 351 23.58 9.14 -10.88
N ALA A 352 24.00 9.73 -9.75
CA ALA A 352 25.40 10.07 -9.49
C ALA A 352 26.29 8.87 -9.12
N LEU A 353 25.74 7.66 -8.98
CA LEU A 353 26.53 6.48 -8.61
C LEU A 353 27.41 5.99 -9.78
N ASP A 354 28.70 5.82 -9.50
CA ASP A 354 29.62 5.16 -10.42
C ASP A 354 29.39 3.64 -10.42
N THR A 355 28.67 3.16 -11.42
CA THR A 355 28.40 1.72 -11.59
C THR A 355 29.58 0.92 -12.15
N SER A 356 30.67 1.58 -12.57
CA SER A 356 31.87 0.92 -13.10
C SER A 356 32.80 0.39 -12.00
N LYS A 357 32.74 0.98 -10.79
CA LYS A 357 33.60 0.65 -9.64
C LYS A 357 32.89 -0.13 -8.54
N GLY A 358 31.63 -0.50 -8.75
CA GLY A 358 30.89 -1.34 -7.82
C GLY A 358 31.35 -2.79 -7.91
N GLY A 359 32.27 -3.19 -7.04
CA GLY A 359 32.46 -4.59 -6.72
C GLY A 359 31.15 -5.10 -6.12
N GLY A 360 30.29 -5.69 -6.94
CA GLY A 360 29.14 -6.44 -6.44
C GLY A 360 29.59 -7.55 -5.51
N MET A 361 28.66 -8.25 -4.87
CA MET A 361 28.99 -9.50 -4.18
C MET A 361 29.50 -10.51 -5.22
N ILE A 362 30.82 -10.62 -5.35
CA ILE A 362 31.46 -11.63 -6.19
C ILE A 362 31.25 -12.97 -5.48
N PRO A 363 30.66 -14.00 -6.13
CA PRO A 363 30.51 -15.32 -5.53
C PRO A 363 31.88 -15.94 -5.19
N ASP A 364 31.97 -16.63 -4.06
CA ASP A 364 33.07 -17.56 -3.79
C ASP A 364 33.08 -18.65 -4.86
N GLY A 365 33.96 -18.52 -5.86
CA GLY A 365 34.09 -19.50 -6.94
C GLY A 365 34.59 -18.98 -8.29
N GLN A 366 34.69 -17.66 -8.51
CA GLN A 366 35.42 -17.13 -9.67
C GLN A 366 36.82 -16.68 -9.27
N SER A 367 37.73 -17.64 -9.19
CA SER A 367 39.16 -17.36 -9.31
C SER A 367 39.44 -16.82 -10.71
N SER A 368 39.45 -15.50 -10.84
CA SER A 368 40.16 -14.87 -11.96
C SER A 368 41.64 -15.24 -11.79
N GLY A 369 42.21 -15.92 -12.78
CA GLY A 369 43.61 -16.36 -12.79
C GLY A 369 44.58 -15.19 -12.83
N CYS A 370 44.77 -14.53 -11.68
CA CYS A 370 45.83 -13.55 -11.47
C CYS A 370 46.32 -13.68 -10.02
N LEU A 371 47.56 -14.18 -9.87
CA LEU A 371 48.28 -14.32 -8.60
C LEU A 371 48.73 -12.95 -8.08
N CYS A 372 47.78 -12.10 -7.69
CA CYS A 372 48.05 -10.85 -6.98
C CYS A 372 47.21 -10.84 -5.71
N PHE A 373 47.89 -10.74 -4.56
CA PHE A 373 47.31 -10.77 -3.22
C PHE A 373 46.33 -9.63 -2.97
N THR A 374 45.08 -9.77 -3.41
CA THR A 374 43.96 -8.98 -2.92
C THR A 374 42.95 -9.92 -2.28
N LYS A 375 42.77 -9.77 -0.96
CA LYS A 375 41.76 -10.49 -0.19
C LYS A 375 40.40 -10.39 -0.89
N ALA A 376 39.73 -11.53 -1.03
CA ALA A 376 38.35 -11.61 -1.49
C ALA A 376 37.49 -10.66 -0.64
N ARG A 377 36.71 -9.80 -1.31
CA ARG A 377 35.67 -8.98 -0.67
C ARG A 377 34.35 -9.76 -0.70
N GLY A 378 34.32 -10.85 0.05
CA GLY A 378 33.09 -11.49 0.52
C GLY A 378 32.64 -10.88 1.86
N PRO A 379 31.45 -11.25 2.37
CA PRO A 379 30.95 -10.81 3.67
C PRO A 379 31.93 -11.07 4.84
#